data_AF-A0A257RT79-F1
#
_entry.id   AF-A0A257RT79-F1
#
_cell.length_a   1.000
_cell.length_b   1.000
_cell.length_c   1.000
_cell.angle_alpha   90.00
_cell.angle_beta   90.00
_cell.angle_gamma   90.00
#
_symmetry.space_group_name_H-M   'P 1'
#
loop_
_entity.id
_entity.type
_entity.pdbx_description
1 polymer ?
#
loop_
_entity_poly.entity_id
_entity_poly.type
_entity_poly.pdbx_seq_one_letter_code
_entity_poly.pdbx_strand_id
1 'polypeptide(L)'
;EFSAKAGEDRFLFLTESGSHRMPTPPQMNNHGNFVVSLGNVVRFLGAKAEELGVEIYPGFAAAELLVEDGRVAGIATGDMGIGKDGQPTAQYQRGMELRALYTVFAEGCRGSLGKQLMSRFGLRDGVDPQTYGIGIKELWEVPAEHHNPGMVMHTIGWPLDTKTYGGSFLYHLGGNLMAYGFVVGLDYENPYLSPFEEMQRFKTHKAISPYFEGAKRIAYGARALNEGGFQSIPKLAFPGGVLVGCEAGFLNVPKIKGTHTAMKSGMLAAETISEALAGSRPATLDAFPDKVRTSWLWPELEAVRNIRPGFAKFGMWGGLINAAFETYVTRGKSP
;
A
#
# COMPACT_ATOMS: atom_id res chain seq x y z
N GLU A 1 8.69 19.15 10.14
CA GLU A 1 9.83 18.86 11.02
C GLU A 1 10.36 17.43 10.92
N PHE A 2 9.53 16.39 10.70
CA PHE A 2 10.01 14.99 10.63
C PHE A 2 10.32 14.44 9.22
N SER A 3 10.23 15.25 8.16
CA SER A 3 10.57 14.80 6.79
C SER A 3 12.03 15.05 6.47
N ALA A 4 12.64 14.16 5.68
CA ALA A 4 13.97 14.36 5.13
C ALA A 4 13.95 14.14 3.60
N LYS A 5 14.71 14.93 2.84
CA LYS A 5 14.94 14.64 1.43
C LYS A 5 15.75 13.34 1.34
N ALA A 6 15.36 12.43 0.46
CA ALA A 6 16.13 11.20 0.27
C ALA A 6 17.52 11.55 -0.28
N GLY A 7 18.56 11.03 0.39
CA GLY A 7 19.95 11.36 0.11
C GLY A 7 20.75 10.15 -0.38
N GLU A 8 20.87 9.12 0.46
CA GLU A 8 21.63 7.91 0.15
C GLU A 8 20.71 6.69 0.05
N ASP A 9 20.79 5.95 -1.07
CA ASP A 9 20.16 4.65 -1.23
C ASP A 9 21.16 3.51 -0.99
N ARG A 10 20.75 2.54 -0.15
CA ARG A 10 21.49 1.31 0.14
C ARG A 10 20.61 0.10 -0.16
N PHE A 11 21.09 -0.81 -1.01
CA PHE A 11 20.47 -2.11 -1.22
C PHE A 11 21.43 -3.22 -0.83
N LEU A 12 21.05 -4.03 0.16
CA LEU A 12 21.92 -5.07 0.72
C LEU A 12 21.29 -6.46 0.53
N PHE A 13 22.14 -7.43 0.19
CA PHE A 13 21.84 -8.84 0.34
C PHE A 13 22.46 -9.36 1.63
N LEU A 14 21.66 -9.96 2.51
CA LEU A 14 22.12 -10.50 3.79
C LEU A 14 22.21 -12.02 3.73
N THR A 15 23.32 -12.55 4.24
CA THR A 15 23.42 -13.93 4.71
C THR A 15 23.32 -13.93 6.24
N GLU A 16 23.30 -15.08 6.88
CA GLU A 16 23.28 -15.13 8.35
C GLU A 16 24.50 -14.46 9.00
N SER A 17 25.66 -14.54 8.34
CA SER A 17 26.94 -14.12 8.88
C SER A 17 27.51 -12.84 8.26
N GLY A 18 26.90 -12.31 7.19
CA GLY A 18 27.46 -11.20 6.43
C GLY A 18 26.46 -10.46 5.56
N SER A 19 26.93 -9.36 4.97
CA SER A 19 26.13 -8.49 4.10
C SER A 19 26.93 -8.07 2.87
N HIS A 20 26.27 -8.04 1.72
CA HIS A 20 26.85 -7.60 0.46
C HIS A 20 26.03 -6.44 -0.10
N ARG A 21 26.67 -5.32 -0.42
CA ARG A 21 26.00 -4.21 -1.11
C ARG A 21 25.79 -4.61 -2.56
N MET A 22 24.54 -4.59 -3.00
CA MET A 22 24.17 -4.83 -4.39
C MET A 22 24.01 -3.50 -5.14
N PRO A 23 24.12 -3.50 -6.49
CA PRO A 23 23.69 -2.37 -7.29
C PRO A 23 22.24 -2.01 -6.96
N THR A 24 21.96 -0.73 -6.71
CA THR A 24 20.60 -0.28 -6.41
C THR A 24 19.78 -0.28 -7.70
N PRO A 25 18.67 -1.05 -7.79
CA PRO A 25 17.83 -1.05 -8.99
C PRO A 25 17.24 0.35 -9.27
N PRO A 26 17.00 0.72 -10.53
CA PRO A 26 16.35 1.99 -10.89
C PRO A 26 15.03 2.25 -10.13
N GLN A 27 14.27 1.20 -9.83
CA GLN A 27 13.02 1.27 -9.06
C GLN A 27 13.24 1.68 -7.59
N MET A 28 14.43 1.42 -7.05
CA MET A 28 14.83 1.79 -5.69
C MET A 28 15.68 3.06 -5.65
N ASN A 29 15.86 3.76 -6.77
CA ASN A 29 16.45 5.09 -6.78
C ASN A 29 15.43 6.10 -6.22
N ASN A 30 15.80 6.79 -5.15
CA ASN A 30 14.95 7.76 -4.47
C ASN A 30 15.37 9.21 -4.67
N HIS A 31 16.21 9.50 -5.66
CA HIS A 31 16.51 10.88 -6.03
C HIS A 31 15.23 11.67 -6.33
N GLY A 32 15.07 12.84 -5.70
CA GLY A 32 13.88 13.68 -5.83
C GLY A 32 12.72 13.29 -4.89
N ASN A 33 12.80 12.16 -4.18
CA ASN A 33 11.79 11.74 -3.21
C ASN A 33 12.07 12.28 -1.81
N PHE A 34 11.10 12.07 -0.92
CA PHE A 34 11.18 12.40 0.49
C PHE A 34 10.88 11.18 1.35
N VAL A 35 11.63 11.05 2.45
CA VAL A 35 11.25 10.19 3.57
C VAL A 35 10.29 10.98 4.45
N VAL A 36 9.08 10.46 4.65
CA VAL A 36 8.00 11.16 5.36
C VAL A 36 7.27 10.25 6.36
N SER A 37 6.67 10.87 7.37
CA SER A 37 5.59 10.23 8.12
C SER A 37 4.29 10.35 7.33
N LEU A 38 3.85 9.24 6.70
CA LEU A 38 2.62 9.24 5.90
C LEU A 38 1.40 9.66 6.72
N GLY A 39 1.32 9.30 8.00
CA GLY A 39 0.25 9.75 8.89
C GLY A 39 0.20 11.27 9.05
N ASN A 40 1.36 11.95 9.07
CA ASN A 40 1.40 13.42 9.12
C ASN A 40 1.03 14.05 7.77
N VAL A 41 1.42 13.42 6.65
CA VAL A 41 1.00 13.86 5.32
C VAL A 41 -0.52 13.76 5.17
N VAL A 42 -1.13 12.63 5.60
CA VAL A 42 -2.58 12.43 5.56
C VAL A 42 -3.30 13.44 6.47
N ARG A 43 -2.80 13.68 7.70
CA ARG A 43 -3.39 14.71 8.59
C ARG A 43 -3.34 16.10 7.96
N PHE A 44 -2.22 16.45 7.32
CA PHE A 44 -2.08 17.71 6.59
C PHE A 44 -3.07 17.82 5.42
N LEU A 45 -3.22 16.76 4.62
CA LEU A 45 -4.18 16.75 3.51
C LEU A 45 -5.64 16.83 4.00
N GLY A 46 -5.95 16.20 5.15
CA GLY A 46 -7.26 16.32 5.80
C GLY A 46 -7.60 17.76 6.15
N ALA A 47 -6.70 18.47 6.83
CA ALA A 47 -6.88 19.89 7.14
C ALA A 47 -7.08 20.74 5.87
N LYS A 48 -6.34 20.46 4.80
CA LYS A 48 -6.52 21.15 3.50
C LYS A 48 -7.86 20.84 2.84
N ALA A 49 -8.39 19.64 3.01
CA ALA A 49 -9.72 19.29 2.52
C ALA A 49 -10.82 20.00 3.33
N GLU A 50 -10.70 20.08 4.66
CA GLU A 50 -11.62 20.83 5.52
C GLU A 50 -11.62 22.33 5.19
N GLU A 51 -10.45 22.93 4.93
CA GLU A 51 -10.33 24.31 4.45
C GLU A 51 -11.09 24.56 3.12
N LEU A 52 -11.26 23.52 2.31
CA LEU A 52 -12.01 23.56 1.05
C LEU A 52 -13.49 23.21 1.22
N GLY A 53 -13.97 23.02 2.47
CA GLY A 53 -15.35 22.70 2.78
C GLY A 53 -15.70 21.22 2.71
N VAL A 54 -14.72 20.32 2.64
CA VAL A 54 -14.97 18.87 2.75
C VAL A 54 -15.33 18.53 4.18
N GLU A 55 -16.49 17.89 4.37
CA GLU A 55 -16.89 17.32 5.65
C GLU A 55 -16.12 16.02 5.93
N ILE A 56 -15.31 16.00 6.98
CA ILE A 56 -14.55 14.82 7.40
C ILE A 56 -15.14 14.30 8.71
N TYR A 57 -15.57 13.03 8.71
CA TYR A 57 -16.16 12.36 9.86
C TYR A 57 -15.20 11.29 10.44
N PRO A 58 -14.15 11.67 11.19
CA PRO A 58 -13.26 10.69 11.82
C PRO A 58 -14.02 9.89 12.89
N GLY A 59 -13.65 8.63 13.08
CA GLY A 59 -14.28 7.74 14.06
C GLY A 59 -15.54 7.02 13.58
N PHE A 60 -16.00 7.30 12.36
CA PHE A 60 -17.14 6.61 11.74
C PHE A 60 -16.66 5.66 10.65
N ALA A 61 -16.84 4.36 10.85
CA ALA A 61 -16.56 3.36 9.83
C ALA A 61 -17.78 3.18 8.91
N ALA A 62 -17.55 3.19 7.60
CA ALA A 62 -18.53 2.67 6.64
C ALA A 62 -18.62 1.16 6.82
N ALA A 63 -19.79 0.67 7.23
CA ALA A 63 -19.99 -0.73 7.61
C ALA A 63 -20.90 -1.49 6.64
N GLU A 64 -21.75 -0.78 5.89
CA GLU A 64 -22.71 -1.37 4.97
C GLU A 64 -22.76 -0.63 3.64
N LEU A 65 -22.99 -1.37 2.55
CA LEU A 65 -23.26 -0.83 1.22
C LEU A 65 -24.76 -0.58 1.05
N LEU A 66 -25.15 0.64 0.71
CA LEU A 66 -26.51 0.95 0.28
C LEU A 66 -26.61 0.70 -1.23
N VAL A 67 -27.44 -0.26 -1.65
CA VAL A 67 -27.62 -0.62 -3.07
C VAL A 67 -29.09 -0.60 -3.44
N GLU A 68 -29.45 0.20 -4.43
CA GLU A 68 -30.81 0.39 -4.93
C GLU A 68 -30.81 0.22 -6.45
N ASP A 69 -31.74 -0.56 -6.99
CA ASP A 69 -31.86 -0.83 -8.44
C ASP A 69 -30.54 -1.28 -9.11
N GLY A 70 -29.72 -2.06 -8.38
CA GLY A 70 -28.43 -2.53 -8.86
C GLY A 70 -27.33 -1.46 -8.89
N ARG A 71 -27.55 -0.29 -8.28
CA ARG A 71 -26.60 0.82 -8.16
C ARG A 71 -26.22 1.06 -6.71
N VAL A 72 -24.96 1.38 -6.45
CA VAL A 72 -24.54 1.91 -5.13
C VAL A 72 -25.14 3.30 -4.92
N ALA A 73 -25.98 3.44 -3.90
CA ALA A 73 -26.62 4.68 -3.49
C ALA A 73 -25.90 5.39 -2.32
N GLY A 74 -24.89 4.74 -1.73
CA GLY A 74 -24.15 5.27 -0.59
C GLY A 74 -23.58 4.19 0.33
N ILE A 75 -23.33 4.56 1.58
CA ILE A 75 -22.93 3.66 2.66
C ILE A 75 -23.75 3.93 3.92
N ALA A 76 -23.77 2.99 4.85
CA ALA A 76 -24.19 3.28 6.22
C ALA A 76 -23.03 3.10 7.20
N THR A 77 -23.01 3.92 8.24
CA THR A 77 -22.05 3.75 9.35
C THR A 77 -22.46 2.57 10.24
N GLY A 78 -21.52 2.05 11.03
CA GLY A 78 -21.82 0.95 11.95
C GLY A 78 -22.74 1.36 13.11
N ASP A 79 -23.64 0.45 13.49
CA ASP A 79 -24.43 0.57 14.73
C ASP A 79 -23.52 0.60 15.95
N MET A 80 -23.90 1.40 16.95
CA MET A 80 -23.21 1.52 18.24
C MET A 80 -24.05 0.89 19.35
N GLY A 81 -23.38 0.49 20.44
CA GLY A 81 -24.07 -0.10 21.60
C GLY A 81 -24.57 -1.52 21.38
N ILE A 82 -23.91 -2.30 20.53
CA ILE A 82 -24.12 -3.75 20.39
C ILE A 82 -23.22 -4.51 21.38
N GLY A 83 -23.80 -5.43 22.15
CA GLY A 83 -23.10 -6.26 23.11
C GLY A 83 -22.20 -7.31 22.45
N LYS A 84 -21.29 -7.94 23.21
CA LYS A 84 -20.44 -9.03 22.72
C LYS A 84 -21.24 -10.26 22.27
N ASP A 85 -22.47 -10.40 22.77
CA ASP A 85 -23.46 -11.40 22.40
C ASP A 85 -24.23 -11.05 21.11
N GLY A 86 -23.94 -9.89 20.51
CA GLY A 86 -24.61 -9.38 19.31
C GLY A 86 -25.95 -8.70 19.58
N GLN A 87 -26.39 -8.58 20.83
CA GLN A 87 -27.68 -7.98 21.17
C GLN A 87 -27.58 -6.47 21.40
N PRO A 88 -28.60 -5.67 21.05
CA PRO A 88 -28.66 -4.26 21.40
C PRO A 88 -28.61 -4.06 22.91
N THR A 89 -27.73 -3.16 23.37
CA THR A 89 -27.70 -2.71 24.76
C THR A 89 -28.65 -1.53 24.97
N ALA A 90 -28.79 -1.07 26.21
CA ALA A 90 -29.53 0.16 26.52
C ALA A 90 -28.94 1.43 25.85
N GLN A 91 -27.70 1.37 25.35
CA GLN A 91 -27.02 2.46 24.63
C GLN A 91 -27.03 2.25 23.10
N TYR A 92 -27.91 1.38 22.59
CA TYR A 92 -27.99 1.12 21.16
C TYR A 92 -28.31 2.39 20.38
N GLN A 93 -27.55 2.63 19.32
CA GLN A 93 -27.80 3.68 18.34
C GLN A 93 -27.58 3.13 16.95
N ARG A 94 -28.59 3.31 16.09
CA ARG A 94 -28.51 2.90 14.69
C ARG A 94 -27.51 3.78 13.94
N GLY A 95 -26.74 3.17 13.05
CA GLY A 95 -25.87 3.84 12.11
C GLY A 95 -26.62 4.80 11.20
N MET A 96 -25.87 5.72 10.60
CA MET A 96 -26.39 6.75 9.71
C MET A 96 -26.18 6.35 8.26
N GLU A 97 -27.21 6.52 7.44
CA GLU A 97 -27.07 6.43 5.99
C GLU A 97 -26.44 7.70 5.43
N LEU A 98 -25.40 7.54 4.61
CA LEU A 98 -24.76 8.59 3.83
C LEU A 98 -24.99 8.27 2.36
N ARG A 99 -25.98 8.95 1.77
CA ARG A 99 -26.41 8.76 0.40
C ARG A 99 -25.69 9.71 -0.54
N ALA A 100 -25.26 9.21 -1.69
CA ALA A 100 -24.51 9.97 -2.68
C ALA A 100 -24.85 9.54 -4.11
N LEU A 101 -24.70 10.46 -5.06
CA LEU A 101 -24.78 10.13 -6.48
C LEU A 101 -23.64 9.18 -6.86
N TYR A 102 -22.42 9.45 -6.40
CA TYR A 102 -21.28 8.56 -6.63
C TYR A 102 -20.52 8.37 -5.32
N THR A 103 -20.16 7.13 -5.01
CA THR A 103 -19.35 6.78 -3.84
C THR A 103 -17.96 6.33 -4.28
N VAL A 104 -16.91 6.94 -3.72
CA VAL A 104 -15.51 6.57 -3.97
C VAL A 104 -15.05 5.64 -2.86
N PHE A 105 -14.65 4.42 -3.22
CA PHE A 105 -14.15 3.43 -2.26
C PHE A 105 -12.62 3.46 -2.21
N ALA A 106 -12.12 3.81 -1.03
CA ALA A 106 -10.70 4.06 -0.77
C ALA A 106 -10.25 3.47 0.59
N GLU A 107 -10.80 2.33 1.02
CA GLU A 107 -10.45 1.69 2.31
C GLU A 107 -8.98 1.21 2.33
N GLY A 108 -8.39 1.05 1.15
CA GLY A 108 -6.99 0.76 0.94
C GLY A 108 -6.75 -0.72 0.72
N CYS A 109 -5.61 -1.24 1.15
CA CYS A 109 -5.30 -2.65 0.94
C CYS A 109 -6.35 -3.54 1.65
N ARG A 110 -7.05 -4.35 0.85
CA ARG A 110 -8.02 -5.35 1.29
C ARG A 110 -9.20 -4.74 2.05
N GLY A 111 -9.85 -3.74 1.45
CA GLY A 111 -11.06 -3.09 1.95
C GLY A 111 -12.20 -4.08 2.21
N SER A 112 -12.96 -3.82 3.27
CA SER A 112 -14.04 -4.70 3.71
C SER A 112 -15.28 -4.57 2.82
N LEU A 113 -15.64 -3.34 2.44
CA LEU A 113 -16.72 -3.07 1.50
C LEU A 113 -16.26 -3.30 0.07
N GLY A 114 -15.00 -2.98 -0.25
CA GLY A 114 -14.40 -3.26 -1.55
C GLY A 114 -14.45 -4.74 -1.91
N LYS A 115 -14.19 -5.64 -0.96
CA LYS A 115 -14.39 -7.09 -1.17
C LYS A 115 -15.85 -7.44 -1.54
N GLN A 116 -16.82 -6.84 -0.87
CA GLN A 116 -18.25 -7.06 -1.16
C GLN A 116 -18.64 -6.51 -2.53
N LEU A 117 -18.15 -5.31 -2.89
CA LEU A 117 -18.35 -4.70 -4.21
C LEU A 117 -17.79 -5.56 -5.32
N MET A 118 -16.55 -6.04 -5.15
CA MET A 118 -15.89 -6.91 -6.12
C MET A 118 -16.71 -8.17 -6.39
N SER A 119 -17.27 -8.79 -5.34
CA SER A 119 -18.14 -9.95 -5.47
C SER A 119 -19.49 -9.61 -6.10
N ARG A 120 -20.13 -8.50 -5.69
CA ARG A 120 -21.47 -8.12 -6.14
C ARG A 120 -21.50 -7.76 -7.64
N PHE A 121 -20.47 -7.07 -8.12
CA PHE A 121 -20.42 -6.53 -9.48
C PHE A 121 -19.49 -7.30 -10.43
N GLY A 122 -18.94 -8.45 -10.02
CA GLY A 122 -18.02 -9.23 -10.86
C GLY A 122 -16.79 -8.42 -11.29
N LEU A 123 -16.25 -7.59 -10.39
CA LEU A 123 -15.18 -6.64 -10.74
C LEU A 123 -13.85 -7.34 -11.01
N ARG A 124 -13.72 -8.60 -10.62
CA ARG A 124 -12.50 -9.41 -10.80
C ARG A 124 -12.57 -10.35 -12.01
N ASP A 125 -13.62 -10.29 -12.80
CA ASP A 125 -13.75 -11.15 -13.98
C ASP A 125 -12.65 -10.84 -14.99
N GLY A 126 -11.89 -11.86 -15.39
CA GLY A 126 -10.84 -11.74 -16.40
C GLY A 126 -9.51 -11.17 -15.90
N VAL A 127 -9.29 -11.04 -14.59
CA VAL A 127 -8.03 -10.59 -13.99
C VAL A 127 -7.54 -11.56 -12.92
N ASP A 128 -6.23 -11.56 -12.66
CA ASP A 128 -5.64 -12.45 -11.66
C ASP A 128 -6.09 -12.09 -10.25
N PRO A 129 -6.12 -13.03 -9.28
CA PRO A 129 -6.35 -12.72 -7.88
C PRO A 129 -5.25 -11.81 -7.33
N GLN A 130 -5.64 -10.83 -6.51
CA GLN A 130 -4.69 -9.97 -5.83
C GLN A 130 -3.87 -10.79 -4.84
N THR A 131 -2.55 -10.65 -4.89
CA THR A 131 -1.63 -11.16 -3.87
C THR A 131 -1.27 -10.04 -2.89
N TYR A 132 -0.78 -10.42 -1.72
CA TYR A 132 -0.56 -9.48 -0.63
C TYR A 132 0.72 -9.82 0.12
N GLY A 133 1.31 -8.81 0.77
CA GLY A 133 2.28 -8.96 1.83
C GLY A 133 1.75 -8.40 3.14
N ILE A 134 2.38 -8.76 4.25
CA ILE A 134 2.23 -8.09 5.53
C ILE A 134 3.48 -7.27 5.83
N GLY A 135 3.30 -5.97 6.02
CA GLY A 135 4.35 -5.07 6.48
C GLY A 135 4.19 -4.80 7.96
N ILE A 136 5.25 -5.03 8.72
CA ILE A 136 5.33 -4.69 10.15
C ILE A 136 6.35 -3.56 10.29
N LYS A 137 6.00 -2.52 11.04
CA LYS A 137 6.79 -1.31 11.17
C LYS A 137 6.95 -0.91 12.63
N GLU A 138 8.14 -0.46 12.97
CA GLU A 138 8.46 0.22 14.20
C GLU A 138 8.99 1.64 13.91
N LEU A 139 8.79 2.55 14.86
CA LEU A 139 9.43 3.87 14.86
C LEU A 139 10.38 3.94 16.06
N TRP A 140 11.60 4.42 15.80
CA TRP A 140 12.67 4.46 16.77
C TRP A 140 13.23 5.88 16.89
N GLU A 141 13.49 6.30 18.12
CA GLU A 141 14.38 7.42 18.44
C GLU A 141 15.81 6.87 18.49
N VAL A 142 16.71 7.39 17.66
CA VAL A 142 18.07 6.88 17.49
C VAL A 142 19.08 7.92 18.00
N PRO A 143 20.18 7.52 18.65
CA PRO A 143 21.27 8.43 18.99
C PRO A 143 21.77 9.20 17.75
N ALA A 144 22.15 10.46 17.94
CA ALA A 144 22.49 11.36 16.83
C ALA A 144 23.70 10.85 16.02
N GLU A 145 24.66 10.22 16.69
CA GLU A 145 25.85 9.58 16.11
C GLU A 145 25.54 8.39 15.19
N HIS A 146 24.37 7.78 15.33
CA HIS A 146 23.89 6.66 14.50
C HIS A 146 22.82 7.09 13.50
N HIS A 147 22.50 8.38 13.44
CA HIS A 147 21.43 8.91 12.60
C HIS A 147 21.97 9.64 11.36
N ASN A 148 21.52 9.22 10.17
CA ASN A 148 21.86 9.84 8.89
C ASN A 148 20.59 10.29 8.13
N PRO A 149 20.09 11.52 8.36
CA PRO A 149 18.83 12.00 7.78
C PRO A 149 18.74 11.79 6.26
N GLY A 150 17.66 11.18 5.78
CA GLY A 150 17.45 10.93 4.36
C GLY A 150 18.09 9.65 3.83
N MET A 151 18.80 8.89 4.66
CA MET A 151 19.27 7.55 4.29
C MET A 151 18.08 6.60 4.12
N VAL A 152 18.10 5.84 3.02
CA VAL A 152 17.11 4.83 2.66
C VAL A 152 17.83 3.50 2.45
N MET A 153 17.57 2.53 3.32
CA MET A 153 18.12 1.18 3.20
C MET A 153 17.01 0.16 2.93
N HIS A 154 17.28 -0.74 2.00
CA HIS A 154 16.47 -1.93 1.74
C HIS A 154 17.36 -3.17 1.79
N THR A 155 16.80 -4.28 2.28
CA THR A 155 17.53 -5.55 2.31
C THR A 155 16.68 -6.71 1.81
N ILE A 156 17.34 -7.71 1.26
CA ILE A 156 16.79 -9.03 0.91
C ILE A 156 17.69 -10.15 1.45
N GLY A 157 17.19 -11.39 1.43
CA GLY A 157 17.90 -12.56 1.96
C GLY A 157 17.54 -12.80 3.43
N TRP A 158 18.56 -13.06 4.25
CA TRP A 158 18.38 -13.38 5.67
C TRP A 158 17.52 -12.33 6.40
N PRO A 159 16.58 -12.74 7.27
CA PRO A 159 16.41 -14.09 7.83
C PRO A 159 15.50 -15.05 7.04
N LEU A 160 14.94 -14.58 5.93
CA LEU A 160 14.06 -15.41 5.09
C LEU A 160 14.86 -16.46 4.30
N ASP A 161 14.20 -17.58 4.00
CA ASP A 161 14.72 -18.55 3.06
C ASP A 161 14.61 -18.04 1.61
N THR A 162 15.12 -18.82 0.66
CA THR A 162 15.12 -18.42 -0.76
C THR A 162 13.77 -18.62 -1.46
N LYS A 163 12.76 -19.15 -0.77
CA LYS A 163 11.42 -19.38 -1.32
C LYS A 163 10.42 -18.33 -0.85
N THR A 164 10.64 -17.76 0.32
CA THR A 164 9.77 -16.77 0.94
C THR A 164 10.11 -15.38 0.40
N TYR A 165 9.14 -14.74 -0.24
CA TYR A 165 9.29 -13.36 -0.69
C TYR A 165 9.22 -12.41 0.51
N GLY A 166 10.16 -11.47 0.58
CA GLY A 166 10.16 -10.45 1.61
C GLY A 166 11.48 -9.69 1.70
N GLY A 167 11.54 -8.78 2.67
CA GLY A 167 12.70 -7.93 2.87
C GLY A 167 12.44 -6.84 3.89
N SER A 168 13.47 -6.05 4.17
CA SER A 168 13.38 -4.94 5.12
C SER A 168 13.40 -3.58 4.44
N PHE A 169 12.93 -2.59 5.17
CA PHE A 169 13.22 -1.19 4.91
C PHE A 169 13.65 -0.49 6.20
N LEU A 170 14.59 0.44 6.09
CA LEU A 170 15.08 1.26 7.20
C LEU A 170 15.37 2.67 6.68
N TYR A 171 14.59 3.64 7.14
CA TYR A 171 14.62 5.02 6.65
C TYR A 171 14.88 5.99 7.78
N HIS A 172 15.82 6.92 7.58
CA HIS A 172 16.11 7.98 8.53
C HIS A 172 15.31 9.24 8.22
N LEU A 173 14.42 9.59 9.14
CA LEU A 173 13.54 10.76 9.11
C LEU A 173 14.22 11.97 9.76
N GLY A 174 13.58 13.14 9.73
CA GLY A 174 14.02 14.28 10.56
C GLY A 174 13.80 14.01 12.06
N GLY A 175 14.52 14.74 12.91
CA GLY A 175 14.34 14.69 14.37
C GLY A 175 14.87 13.40 15.02
N ASN A 176 15.97 12.84 14.52
CA ASN A 176 16.59 11.62 15.02
C ASN A 176 15.67 10.39 15.04
N LEU A 177 14.67 10.39 14.16
CA LEU A 177 13.75 9.28 14.00
C LEU A 177 14.20 8.33 12.90
N MET A 178 14.01 7.04 13.14
CA MET A 178 14.22 5.97 12.16
C MET A 178 12.95 5.13 12.05
N ALA A 179 12.43 5.01 10.83
CA ALA A 179 11.37 4.06 10.51
C ALA A 179 12.00 2.77 10.02
N TYR A 180 11.78 1.70 10.77
CA TYR A 180 12.19 0.35 10.39
C TYR A 180 10.96 -0.50 10.13
N GLY A 181 10.99 -1.32 9.09
CA GLY A 181 9.98 -2.34 8.89
C GLY A 181 10.46 -3.54 8.10
N PHE A 182 9.63 -4.57 8.12
CA PHE A 182 9.87 -5.84 7.47
C PHE A 182 8.60 -6.30 6.78
N VAL A 183 8.75 -6.80 5.54
CA VAL A 183 7.66 -7.28 4.70
C VAL A 183 7.86 -8.76 4.45
N VAL A 184 6.78 -9.52 4.56
CA VAL A 184 6.69 -10.93 4.14
C VAL A 184 5.49 -11.09 3.22
N GLY A 185 5.69 -11.66 2.04
CA GLY A 185 4.63 -12.03 1.11
C GLY A 185 3.73 -13.10 1.73
N LEU A 186 2.42 -12.89 1.72
CA LEU A 186 1.42 -13.81 2.31
C LEU A 186 1.17 -15.07 1.45
N ASP A 187 2.01 -15.29 0.44
CA ASP A 187 2.16 -16.52 -0.34
C ASP A 187 3.25 -17.46 0.24
N TYR A 188 3.73 -17.21 1.47
CA TYR A 188 4.65 -18.12 2.17
C TYR A 188 4.00 -19.49 2.45
N GLU A 189 4.79 -20.56 2.34
CA GLU A 189 4.29 -21.94 2.45
C GLU A 189 4.39 -22.50 3.88
N ASN A 190 5.39 -22.07 4.65
CA ASN A 190 5.67 -22.63 5.96
C ASN A 190 4.65 -22.14 7.02
N PRO A 191 3.82 -23.01 7.60
CA PRO A 191 2.80 -22.61 8.57
C PRO A 191 3.37 -22.16 9.92
N TYR A 192 4.65 -22.45 10.20
CA TYR A 192 5.34 -22.01 11.41
C TYR A 192 6.02 -20.65 11.27
N LEU A 193 6.07 -20.09 10.05
CA LEU A 193 6.71 -18.80 9.83
C LEU A 193 5.92 -17.70 10.54
N SER A 194 6.61 -16.92 11.37
CA SER A 194 6.05 -15.74 12.04
C SER A 194 6.68 -14.48 11.46
N PRO A 195 5.97 -13.68 10.63
CA PRO A 195 6.52 -12.45 10.07
C PRO A 195 7.02 -11.47 11.14
N PHE A 196 6.39 -11.48 12.31
CA PHE A 196 6.82 -10.68 13.45
C PHE A 196 8.14 -11.16 14.04
N GLU A 197 8.32 -12.48 14.23
CA GLU A 197 9.58 -13.01 14.75
C GLU A 197 10.73 -12.82 13.74
N GLU A 198 10.47 -12.96 12.45
CA GLU A 198 11.46 -12.68 11.41
C GLU A 198 11.90 -11.20 11.43
N MET A 199 10.97 -10.27 11.64
CA MET A 199 11.31 -8.86 11.88
C MET A 199 12.21 -8.68 13.12
N GLN A 200 11.89 -9.34 14.24
CA GLN A 200 12.73 -9.21 15.45
C GLN A 200 14.11 -9.82 15.25
N ARG A 201 14.18 -11.01 14.61
CA ARG A 201 15.41 -11.71 14.25
C ARG A 201 16.27 -10.88 13.31
N PHE A 202 15.68 -10.22 12.31
CA PHE A 202 16.40 -9.35 11.38
C PHE A 202 17.27 -8.30 12.10
N LYS A 203 16.76 -7.69 13.17
CA LYS A 203 17.47 -6.66 13.94
C LYS A 203 18.74 -7.19 14.63
N THR A 204 18.88 -8.49 14.83
CA THR A 204 20.08 -9.09 15.45
C THR A 204 21.22 -9.28 14.45
N HIS A 205 21.00 -9.05 13.15
CA HIS A 205 22.05 -9.18 12.14
C HIS A 205 23.19 -8.19 12.40
N LYS A 206 24.45 -8.59 12.20
CA LYS A 206 25.64 -7.76 12.50
C LYS A 206 25.68 -6.44 11.75
N ALA A 207 25.19 -6.42 10.50
CA ALA A 207 25.12 -5.20 9.70
C ALA A 207 23.96 -4.26 10.09
N ILE A 208 23.03 -4.73 10.93
CA ILE A 208 21.77 -4.04 11.25
C ILE A 208 21.68 -3.64 12.72
N SER A 209 22.10 -4.50 13.64
CA SER A 209 22.07 -4.25 15.09
C SER A 209 22.66 -2.90 15.53
N PRO A 210 23.74 -2.36 14.90
CA PRO A 210 24.26 -1.05 15.28
C PRO A 210 23.26 0.11 15.16
N TYR A 211 22.26 0.03 14.27
CA TYR A 211 21.23 1.07 14.14
C TYR A 211 20.23 1.08 15.33
N PHE A 212 20.23 0.02 16.13
CA PHE A 212 19.33 -0.16 17.27
C PHE A 212 20.05 -0.02 18.63
N GLU A 213 21.39 0.07 18.64
CA GLU A 213 22.17 0.27 19.85
C GLU A 213 21.85 1.63 20.47
N GLY A 214 21.44 1.64 21.75
CA GLY A 214 21.00 2.84 22.46
C GLY A 214 19.70 3.47 21.93
N ALA A 215 19.07 2.89 20.90
CA ALA A 215 17.83 3.40 20.33
C ALA A 215 16.61 3.01 21.18
N LYS A 216 15.59 3.86 21.15
CA LYS A 216 14.33 3.64 21.87
C LYS A 216 13.18 3.47 20.90
N ARG A 217 12.49 2.34 20.97
CA ARG A 217 11.26 2.12 20.20
C ARG A 217 10.13 2.95 20.78
N ILE A 218 9.47 3.75 19.95
CA ILE A 218 8.37 4.63 20.35
C ILE A 218 7.02 4.29 19.70
N ALA A 219 7.02 3.51 18.62
CA ALA A 219 5.78 3.04 18.02
C ALA A 219 5.94 1.69 17.33
N TYR A 220 4.82 0.99 17.17
CA TYR A 220 4.69 -0.27 16.43
C TYR A 220 3.37 -0.26 15.67
N GLY A 221 3.34 -0.87 14.49
CA GLY A 221 2.10 -1.14 13.76
C GLY A 221 2.33 -2.14 12.63
N ALA A 222 1.23 -2.67 12.09
CA ALA A 222 1.26 -3.56 10.95
C ALA A 222 0.14 -3.24 9.96
N ARG A 223 0.38 -3.46 8.67
CA ARG A 223 -0.62 -3.33 7.62
C ARG A 223 -0.31 -4.28 6.48
N ALA A 224 -1.34 -4.88 5.90
CA ALA A 224 -1.20 -5.59 4.64
C ALA A 224 -0.95 -4.60 3.49
N LEU A 225 -0.27 -5.04 2.44
CA LEU A 225 -0.02 -4.30 1.21
C LEU A 225 -0.29 -5.18 -0.01
N ASN A 226 -0.67 -4.58 -1.13
CA ASN A 226 -0.91 -5.28 -2.39
C ASN A 226 0.44 -5.69 -3.01
N GLU A 227 0.50 -6.89 -3.58
CA GLU A 227 1.68 -7.40 -4.29
C GLU A 227 1.36 -8.00 -5.68
N GLY A 228 0.08 -8.11 -6.04
CA GLY A 228 -0.34 -8.69 -7.32
C GLY A 228 -0.12 -7.76 -8.51
N GLY A 229 0.08 -6.46 -8.26
CA GLY A 229 0.47 -5.47 -9.26
C GLY A 229 -0.54 -5.35 -10.40
N PHE A 230 -0.03 -5.10 -11.60
CA PHE A 230 -0.79 -4.78 -12.80
C PHE A 230 -1.85 -5.83 -13.16
N GLN A 231 -1.50 -7.11 -13.04
CA GLN A 231 -2.34 -8.26 -13.38
C GLN A 231 -3.58 -8.38 -12.50
N SER A 232 -3.54 -7.77 -11.31
CA SER A 232 -4.58 -7.88 -10.29
C SER A 232 -5.51 -6.67 -10.22
N ILE A 233 -5.33 -5.68 -11.10
CA ILE A 233 -6.16 -4.47 -11.15
C ILE A 233 -7.58 -4.86 -11.61
N PRO A 234 -8.62 -4.67 -10.78
CA PRO A 234 -9.99 -5.05 -11.14
C PRO A 234 -10.62 -4.04 -12.10
N LYS A 235 -11.86 -4.29 -12.53
CA LYS A 235 -12.72 -3.24 -13.07
C LYS A 235 -12.87 -2.12 -12.03
N LEU A 236 -12.60 -0.89 -12.45
CA LEU A 236 -12.43 0.25 -11.56
C LEU A 236 -13.71 1.05 -11.30
N ALA A 237 -14.71 0.91 -12.17
CA ALA A 237 -15.97 1.61 -12.09
C ALA A 237 -17.13 0.60 -12.09
N PHE A 238 -18.21 0.97 -11.41
CA PHE A 238 -19.45 0.21 -11.33
C PHE A 238 -20.64 1.20 -11.17
N PRO A 239 -21.89 0.74 -11.30
CA PRO A 239 -23.04 1.61 -11.11
C PRO A 239 -23.01 2.29 -9.73
N GLY A 240 -22.80 3.61 -9.71
CA GLY A 240 -22.81 4.42 -8.49
C GLY A 240 -21.47 4.59 -7.79
N GLY A 241 -20.35 4.11 -8.35
CA GLY A 241 -19.07 4.34 -7.69
C GLY A 241 -17.83 3.87 -8.44
N VAL A 242 -16.68 4.09 -7.80
CA VAL A 242 -15.34 3.75 -8.30
C VAL A 242 -14.44 3.23 -7.17
N LEU A 243 -13.45 2.41 -7.54
CA LEU A 243 -12.35 1.97 -6.68
C LEU A 243 -11.08 2.81 -6.95
N VAL A 244 -10.41 3.28 -5.90
CA VAL A 244 -9.17 4.07 -6.02
C VAL A 244 -8.05 3.56 -5.11
N GLY A 245 -6.81 3.95 -5.39
CA GLY A 245 -5.66 3.65 -4.55
C GLY A 245 -5.37 2.17 -4.35
N CYS A 246 -4.97 1.80 -3.15
CA CYS A 246 -4.67 0.41 -2.80
C CYS A 246 -5.92 -0.49 -2.73
N GLU A 247 -7.13 0.09 -2.73
CA GLU A 247 -8.38 -0.66 -2.93
C GLU A 247 -8.40 -1.29 -4.33
N ALA A 248 -8.07 -0.48 -5.33
CA ALA A 248 -7.90 -0.91 -6.71
C ALA A 248 -6.55 -1.64 -6.95
N GLY A 249 -5.62 -1.57 -6.00
CA GLY A 249 -4.35 -2.31 -6.06
C GLY A 249 -3.22 -1.62 -6.83
N PHE A 250 -3.19 -0.29 -6.88
CA PHE A 250 -2.19 0.47 -7.64
C PHE A 250 -0.79 0.55 -7.01
N LEU A 251 -0.35 -0.46 -6.25
CA LEU A 251 0.98 -0.46 -5.62
C LEU A 251 2.05 -0.88 -6.63
N ASN A 252 3.12 -0.09 -6.76
CA ASN A 252 4.34 -0.49 -7.46
C ASN A 252 5.25 -1.28 -6.51
N VAL A 253 5.23 -2.62 -6.64
CA VAL A 253 5.86 -3.55 -5.69
C VAL A 253 7.37 -3.39 -5.64
N PRO A 254 8.12 -3.38 -6.78
CA PRO A 254 9.57 -3.26 -6.73
C PRO A 254 10.06 -1.91 -6.22
N LYS A 255 9.26 -0.85 -6.38
CA LYS A 255 9.55 0.46 -5.78
C LYS A 255 9.20 0.55 -4.30
N ILE A 256 8.34 -0.35 -3.81
CA ILE A 256 7.66 -0.28 -2.50
C ILE A 256 6.88 1.04 -2.36
N LYS A 257 6.19 1.45 -3.44
CA LYS A 257 5.49 2.74 -3.51
C LYS A 257 4.08 2.57 -4.09
N GLY A 258 3.08 2.90 -3.29
CA GLY A 258 1.67 2.97 -3.75
C GLY A 258 0.99 4.31 -3.46
N THR A 259 1.65 5.21 -2.72
CA THR A 259 1.03 6.48 -2.29
C THR A 259 0.81 7.43 -3.47
N HIS A 260 1.80 7.61 -4.34
CA HIS A 260 1.73 8.54 -5.48
C HIS A 260 0.71 8.09 -6.52
N THR A 261 0.67 6.79 -6.83
CA THR A 261 -0.34 6.19 -7.70
C THR A 261 -1.73 6.25 -7.06
N ALA A 262 -1.85 6.03 -5.75
CA ALA A 262 -3.12 6.19 -5.05
C ALA A 262 -3.65 7.63 -5.12
N MET A 263 -2.80 8.62 -4.83
CA MET A 263 -3.16 10.03 -4.98
C MET A 263 -3.59 10.35 -6.42
N LYS A 264 -2.84 9.90 -7.43
CA LYS A 264 -3.20 10.15 -8.82
C LYS A 264 -4.56 9.54 -9.18
N SER A 265 -4.83 8.30 -8.75
CA SER A 265 -6.14 7.68 -9.01
C SER A 265 -7.30 8.44 -8.35
N GLY A 266 -7.09 9.00 -7.15
CA GLY A 266 -8.09 9.86 -6.50
C GLY A 266 -8.34 11.16 -7.26
N MET A 267 -7.28 11.80 -7.78
CA MET A 267 -7.41 13.00 -8.62
C MET A 267 -8.21 12.70 -9.90
N LEU A 268 -7.89 11.60 -10.58
CA LEU A 268 -8.60 11.20 -11.80
C LEU A 268 -10.07 10.86 -11.53
N ALA A 269 -10.38 10.21 -10.39
CA ALA A 269 -11.74 9.95 -9.97
C ALA A 269 -12.52 11.25 -9.72
N ALA A 270 -11.90 12.22 -9.04
CA ALA A 270 -12.51 13.53 -8.79
C ALA A 270 -12.79 14.30 -10.10
N GLU A 271 -11.84 14.32 -11.04
CA GLU A 271 -12.03 14.90 -12.38
C GLU A 271 -13.21 14.24 -13.10
N THR A 272 -13.27 12.91 -13.15
CA THR A 272 -14.37 12.18 -13.80
C THR A 272 -15.72 12.43 -13.12
N ILE A 273 -15.77 12.46 -11.79
CA ILE A 273 -17.01 12.74 -11.05
C ILE A 273 -17.48 14.17 -11.33
N SER A 274 -16.58 15.15 -11.33
CA SER A 274 -16.92 16.54 -11.65
C SER A 274 -17.52 16.68 -13.05
N GLU A 275 -16.92 16.04 -14.05
CA GLU A 275 -17.45 16.00 -15.43
C GLU A 275 -18.83 15.34 -15.50
N ALA A 276 -18.99 14.21 -14.81
CA ALA A 276 -20.26 13.50 -14.76
C ALA A 276 -21.38 14.34 -14.11
N LEU A 277 -21.08 15.07 -13.03
CA LEU A 277 -22.01 15.94 -12.32
C LEU A 277 -22.46 17.14 -13.14
N ALA A 278 -21.59 17.65 -14.02
CA ALA A 278 -21.88 18.71 -14.97
C ALA A 278 -22.64 18.23 -16.22
N GLY A 279 -22.64 16.92 -16.48
CA GLY A 279 -23.23 16.31 -17.67
C GLY A 279 -24.42 15.39 -17.37
N SER A 280 -24.43 14.23 -18.03
CA SER A 280 -25.55 13.28 -18.04
C SER A 280 -25.70 12.45 -16.76
N ARG A 281 -24.75 12.54 -15.82
CA ARG A 281 -24.72 11.75 -14.58
C ARG A 281 -24.97 10.25 -14.84
N PRO A 282 -24.14 9.61 -15.68
CA PRO A 282 -24.35 8.22 -16.07
C PRO A 282 -24.32 7.28 -14.87
N ALA A 283 -24.92 6.10 -15.02
CA ALA A 283 -24.93 5.12 -13.95
C ALA A 283 -23.50 4.68 -13.57
N THR A 284 -22.69 4.35 -14.56
CA THR A 284 -21.29 3.96 -14.39
C THR A 284 -20.37 5.06 -14.93
N LEU A 285 -19.25 5.29 -14.25
CA LEU A 285 -18.24 6.27 -14.66
C LEU A 285 -17.20 5.62 -15.60
N ASP A 286 -17.63 5.21 -16.79
CA ASP A 286 -16.78 4.46 -17.74
C ASP A 286 -15.53 5.24 -18.22
N ALA A 287 -15.58 6.58 -18.16
CA ALA A 287 -14.44 7.43 -18.48
C ALA A 287 -13.29 7.32 -17.45
N PHE A 288 -13.58 6.92 -16.20
CA PHE A 288 -12.55 6.83 -15.16
C PHE A 288 -11.47 5.78 -15.48
N PRO A 289 -11.81 4.52 -15.80
CA PRO A 289 -10.84 3.54 -16.28
C PRO A 289 -9.96 4.04 -17.43
N ASP A 290 -10.52 4.76 -18.40
CA ASP A 290 -9.77 5.26 -19.56
C ASP A 290 -8.80 6.38 -19.17
N LYS A 291 -9.21 7.28 -18.28
CA LYS A 291 -8.31 8.29 -17.70
C LYS A 291 -7.17 7.65 -16.91
N VAL A 292 -7.43 6.57 -16.17
CA VAL A 292 -6.38 5.82 -15.48
C VAL A 292 -5.39 5.22 -16.48
N ARG A 293 -5.87 4.52 -17.52
CA ARG A 293 -5.06 3.88 -18.56
C ARG A 293 -4.18 4.86 -19.36
N THR A 294 -4.69 6.07 -19.60
CA THR A 294 -4.00 7.12 -20.36
C THR A 294 -3.08 7.98 -19.48
N SER A 295 -3.18 7.88 -18.16
CA SER A 295 -2.28 8.57 -17.23
C SER A 295 -0.93 7.88 -17.11
N TRP A 296 0.05 8.55 -16.51
CA TRP A 296 1.38 7.98 -16.22
C TRP A 296 1.34 6.79 -15.24
N LEU A 297 0.27 6.64 -14.45
CA LEU A 297 0.15 5.56 -13.46
C LEU A 297 0.15 4.19 -14.14
N TRP A 298 -0.55 4.07 -15.27
CA TRP A 298 -0.71 2.81 -15.98
C TRP A 298 0.60 2.25 -16.53
N PRO A 299 1.37 2.98 -17.37
CA PRO A 299 2.66 2.49 -17.87
C PRO A 299 3.69 2.29 -16.75
N GLU A 300 3.58 3.00 -15.62
CA GLU A 300 4.46 2.76 -14.46
C GLU A 300 4.23 1.36 -13.86
N LEU A 301 2.98 0.94 -13.69
CA LEU A 301 2.66 -0.38 -13.15
C LEU A 301 2.91 -1.48 -14.19
N GLU A 302 2.58 -1.20 -15.45
CA GLU A 302 2.80 -2.12 -16.57
C GLU A 302 4.28 -2.48 -16.72
N ALA A 303 5.18 -1.49 -16.65
CA ALA A 303 6.61 -1.70 -16.83
C ALA A 303 7.28 -2.59 -15.78
N VAL A 304 6.60 -2.86 -14.65
CA VAL A 304 7.14 -3.70 -13.56
C VAL A 304 6.32 -4.98 -13.33
N ARG A 305 5.31 -5.23 -14.18
CA ARG A 305 4.32 -6.30 -14.01
C ARG A 305 4.92 -7.69 -13.77
N ASN A 306 6.06 -7.99 -14.39
CA ASN A 306 6.66 -9.32 -14.36
C ASN A 306 7.64 -9.54 -13.19
N ILE A 307 7.99 -8.51 -12.42
CA ILE A 307 9.03 -8.62 -11.40
C ILE A 307 8.58 -9.51 -10.24
N ARG A 308 7.48 -9.16 -9.55
CA ARG A 308 6.97 -9.94 -8.40
C ARG A 308 6.54 -11.38 -8.77
N PRO A 309 5.85 -11.64 -9.90
CA PRO A 309 5.57 -13.00 -10.35
C PRO A 309 6.82 -13.84 -10.58
N GLY A 310 7.93 -13.23 -11.04
CA GLY A 310 9.21 -13.92 -11.19
C GLY A 310 9.74 -14.51 -9.87
N PHE A 311 9.58 -13.78 -8.76
CA PHE A 311 9.93 -14.28 -7.43
C PHE A 311 9.00 -15.40 -6.96
N ALA A 312 7.69 -15.27 -7.21
CA ALA A 312 6.72 -16.31 -6.85
C ALA A 312 7.00 -17.63 -7.60
N LYS A 313 7.40 -17.54 -8.88
CA LYS A 313 7.61 -18.71 -9.74
C LYS A 313 8.98 -19.36 -9.58
N PHE A 314 10.03 -18.57 -9.37
CA PHE A 314 11.42 -19.05 -9.44
C PHE A 314 12.21 -18.86 -8.14
N GLY A 315 11.55 -18.47 -7.05
CA GLY A 315 12.18 -18.12 -5.79
C GLY A 315 13.08 -16.89 -5.91
N MET A 316 13.89 -16.63 -4.89
CA MET A 316 14.72 -15.44 -4.78
C MET A 316 15.72 -15.29 -5.93
N TRP A 317 16.50 -16.34 -6.22
CA TRP A 317 17.56 -16.25 -7.22
C TRP A 317 17.03 -16.14 -8.65
N GLY A 318 16.06 -16.97 -9.01
CA GLY A 318 15.42 -16.88 -10.33
C GLY A 318 14.60 -15.58 -10.47
N GLY A 319 13.96 -15.13 -9.40
CA GLY A 319 13.28 -13.85 -9.32
C GLY A 319 14.22 -12.66 -9.55
N LEU A 320 15.43 -12.67 -8.97
CA LEU A 320 16.44 -11.64 -9.21
C LEU A 320 16.94 -11.61 -10.65
N ILE A 321 17.19 -12.78 -11.26
CA ILE A 321 17.56 -12.88 -12.67
C ILE A 321 16.45 -12.32 -13.56
N ASN A 322 15.21 -12.73 -13.32
CA ASN A 322 14.04 -12.21 -14.03
C ASN A 322 13.89 -10.69 -13.83
N ALA A 323 14.02 -10.19 -12.60
CA ALA A 323 13.93 -8.75 -12.31
C ALA A 323 15.00 -7.94 -13.04
N ALA A 324 16.22 -8.46 -13.13
CA ALA A 324 17.31 -7.84 -13.89
C ALA A 324 17.02 -7.83 -15.40
N PHE A 325 16.53 -8.95 -15.94
CA PHE A 325 16.13 -9.04 -17.35
C PHE A 325 15.00 -8.06 -17.68
N GLU A 326 13.92 -8.06 -16.91
CA GLU A 326 12.77 -7.16 -17.09
C GLU A 326 13.15 -5.70 -16.95
N THR A 327 14.05 -5.36 -16.01
CA THR A 327 14.45 -3.98 -15.75
C THR A 327 15.44 -3.43 -16.77
N TYR A 328 16.51 -4.19 -17.06
CA TYR A 328 17.65 -3.66 -17.81
C TYR A 328 17.63 -4.05 -19.29
N VAL A 329 17.05 -5.21 -19.63
CA VAL A 329 17.03 -5.72 -21.00
C VAL A 329 15.73 -5.31 -21.70
N THR A 330 14.58 -5.79 -21.21
CA THR A 330 13.29 -5.52 -21.88
C THR A 330 12.66 -4.20 -21.46
N ARG A 331 13.08 -3.65 -20.31
CA ARG A 331 12.53 -2.42 -19.72
C ARG A 331 11.01 -2.50 -19.55
N GLY A 332 10.53 -3.66 -19.12
CA GLY A 332 9.10 -3.96 -18.94
C GLY A 332 8.32 -4.16 -20.24
N LYS A 333 9.00 -4.27 -21.38
CA LYS A 333 8.38 -4.50 -22.71
C LYS A 333 8.45 -5.96 -23.17
N SER A 334 8.64 -6.89 -22.23
CA SER A 334 8.56 -8.32 -22.54
C SER A 334 7.18 -8.62 -23.16
N PRO A 335 7.15 -9.40 -24.26
CA PRO A 335 5.94 -9.64 -25.06
C PRO A 335 4.85 -10.35 -24.25
#